data_AF-N9GRJ7-F1
#
_entry.id   AF-N9GRJ7-F1
#
_cell.length_a   1.000
_cell.length_b   1.000
_cell.length_c   1.000
_cell.angle_alpha   90.00
_cell.angle_beta   90.00
_cell.angle_gamma   90.00
#
_symmetry.space_group_name_H-M   'P 1'
#
loop_
_entity.id
_entity.type
_entity.pdbx_description
1 polymer ?
#
loop_
_entity_poly.entity_id
_entity_poly.type
_entity_poly.pdbx_seq_one_letter_code
_entity_poly.pdbx_strand_id
1 'polypeptide(L)'
;MAKFSLSQTDLSATVNLFSKVSPNDQGALSYTQSDNTSQIIELRFEMDCLVFLSAAPHGLDNSSLYQPSDIQLSLYKANSLADHDICRDACPQNQRAFQNNARYYTLSSAY
;
A
#
# COMPACT_ATOMS: atom_id res chain seq x y z
N MET A 1 10.03 8.30 -8.95
CA MET A 1 10.26 7.08 -9.76
C MET A 1 11.50 7.20 -10.64
N ALA A 2 11.63 8.25 -11.48
CA ALA A 2 12.79 8.43 -12.37
C ALA A 2 14.18 8.38 -11.68
N LYS A 3 14.32 8.88 -10.43
CA LYS A 3 15.56 8.75 -9.64
C LYS A 3 16.02 7.29 -9.45
N PHE A 4 15.09 6.34 -9.49
CA PHE A 4 15.33 4.91 -9.38
C PHE A 4 15.24 4.19 -10.72
N SER A 5 15.42 4.92 -11.83
CA SER A 5 15.34 4.40 -13.21
C SER A 5 13.98 3.78 -13.58
N LEU A 6 12.93 4.12 -12.83
CA LEU A 6 11.56 3.71 -13.14
C LEU A 6 10.85 4.77 -13.98
N SER A 7 10.08 4.31 -14.96
CA SER A 7 9.35 5.10 -15.95
C SER A 7 7.83 5.07 -15.68
N GLN A 8 7.04 5.72 -16.54
CA GLN A 8 5.59 5.72 -16.43
C GLN A 8 4.99 4.32 -16.66
N THR A 9 5.62 3.45 -17.46
CA THR A 9 5.12 2.09 -17.71
C THR A 9 5.27 1.18 -16.50
N ASP A 10 6.14 1.55 -15.56
CA ASP A 10 6.37 0.82 -14.31
C ASP A 10 5.36 1.21 -13.21
N LEU A 11 4.50 2.20 -13.48
CA LEU A 11 3.46 2.62 -12.56
C LEU A 11 2.27 1.66 -12.65
N SER A 12 2.06 0.88 -11.59
CA SER A 12 0.88 0.05 -11.40
C SER A 12 -0.25 0.83 -10.70
N ALA A 13 -1.41 0.18 -10.55
CA ALA A 13 -2.51 0.73 -9.77
C ALA A 13 -2.07 0.99 -8.32
N THR A 14 -2.35 2.20 -7.83
CA THR A 14 -2.03 2.60 -6.46
C THR A 14 -3.06 2.06 -5.47
N VAL A 15 -2.63 1.82 -4.23
CA VAL A 15 -3.54 1.64 -3.11
C VAL A 15 -3.85 3.03 -2.55
N ASN A 16 -5.10 3.46 -2.67
CA ASN A 16 -5.55 4.76 -2.19
C ASN A 16 -5.96 4.67 -0.72
N LEU A 17 -5.06 5.03 0.18
CA LEU A 17 -5.28 5.01 1.62
C LEU A 17 -6.15 6.20 2.05
N PHE A 18 -7.06 5.95 2.99
CA PHE A 18 -7.97 6.96 3.57
C PHE A 18 -8.87 7.70 2.55
N SER A 19 -8.87 7.29 1.28
CA SER A 19 -9.56 7.97 0.18
C SER A 19 -10.64 7.06 -0.40
N LYS A 20 -11.78 6.98 0.30
CA LYS A 20 -12.85 6.04 -0.06
C LYS A 20 -13.60 6.49 -1.32
N VAL A 21 -13.73 5.56 -2.26
CA VAL A 21 -14.65 5.66 -3.39
C VAL A 21 -15.61 4.48 -3.37
N SER A 22 -16.86 4.71 -3.76
CA SER A 22 -17.88 3.66 -3.83
C SER A 22 -18.53 3.68 -5.23
N PRO A 23 -18.72 2.52 -5.89
CA PRO A 23 -19.52 2.42 -7.10
C PRO A 23 -21.01 2.47 -6.77
N ASN A 24 -21.81 2.99 -7.71
CA ASN A 24 -23.26 2.74 -7.75
C ASN A 24 -23.59 1.50 -8.61
N ASP A 25 -24.87 1.18 -8.76
CA ASP A 25 -25.34 0.01 -9.54
C ASP A 25 -24.97 0.06 -11.04
N GLN A 26 -24.64 1.25 -11.55
CA GLN A 26 -24.19 1.46 -12.93
C GLN A 26 -22.65 1.50 -13.04
N GLY A 27 -21.93 1.25 -11.94
CA GLY A 27 -20.47 1.28 -11.88
C GLY A 27 -19.86 2.68 -11.80
N ALA A 28 -20.66 3.74 -11.72
CA ALA A 28 -20.12 5.10 -11.56
C ALA A 28 -19.57 5.28 -10.14
N LEU A 29 -18.35 5.82 -10.04
CA LEU A 29 -17.66 6.01 -8.77
C LEU A 29 -17.96 7.39 -8.17
N SER A 30 -18.28 7.42 -6.89
CA SER A 30 -18.39 8.65 -6.10
C SER A 30 -17.41 8.63 -4.93
N TYR A 31 -16.73 9.76 -4.71
CA TYR A 31 -15.90 9.96 -3.54
C TYR A 31 -16.76 10.11 -2.27
N THR A 32 -16.35 9.45 -1.20
CA THR A 32 -16.99 9.55 0.12
C THR A 32 -16.10 10.38 1.03
N GLN A 33 -16.55 11.59 1.37
CA GLN A 33 -15.83 12.43 2.31
C GLN A 33 -15.91 11.84 3.72
N SER A 34 -14.76 11.72 4.38
CA SER A 34 -14.65 11.23 5.76
C SER A 34 -13.57 12.00 6.50
N ASP A 35 -13.75 12.16 7.81
CA ASP A 35 -12.67 12.58 8.69
C ASP A 35 -11.80 11.36 9.02
N ASN A 36 -10.56 11.39 8.54
CA ASN A 36 -9.59 10.33 8.79
C ASN A 36 -8.49 10.77 9.76
N THR A 37 -8.71 11.86 10.50
CA THR A 37 -7.81 12.31 11.56
C THR A 37 -7.59 11.16 12.54
N SER A 38 -6.33 10.89 12.86
CA SER A 38 -5.89 9.82 13.77
C SER A 38 -6.14 8.37 13.28
N GLN A 39 -6.58 8.15 12.04
CA GLN A 39 -6.57 6.81 11.47
C GLN A 39 -5.14 6.40 11.10
N ILE A 40 -4.79 5.15 11.40
CA ILE A 40 -3.45 4.62 11.21
C ILE A 40 -3.56 3.32 10.43
N ILE A 41 -2.64 3.11 9.50
CA ILE A 41 -2.34 1.81 8.94
C ILE A 41 -0.87 1.48 9.19
N GLU A 42 -0.58 0.20 9.39
CA GLU A 42 0.78 -0.30 9.49
C GLU A 42 1.03 -1.30 8.37
N LEU A 43 2.14 -1.13 7.65
CA LEU A 43 2.55 -2.01 6.55
C LEU A 43 3.82 -2.74 6.95
N ARG A 44 3.81 -4.07 6.79
CA ARG A 44 5.00 -4.90 6.94
C ARG A 44 5.49 -5.36 5.57
N PHE A 45 6.76 -5.12 5.29
CA PHE A 45 7.42 -5.55 4.07
C PHE A 45 8.20 -6.83 4.33
N GLU A 46 7.85 -7.89 3.60
CA GLU A 46 8.47 -9.24 3.69
C GLU A 46 9.50 -9.48 2.58
N MET A 47 9.82 -8.42 1.86
CA MET A 47 10.89 -8.36 0.88
C MET A 47 11.37 -6.91 0.73
N ASP A 48 12.51 -6.72 0.05
CA ASP A 48 12.99 -5.38 -0.27
C ASP A 48 12.02 -4.68 -1.22
N CYS A 49 11.56 -3.50 -0.82
CA CYS A 49 10.54 -2.76 -1.53
C CYS A 49 10.95 -1.30 -1.75
N LEU A 50 10.65 -0.77 -2.94
CA LEU A 50 10.60 0.67 -3.18
C LEU A 50 9.15 1.15 -3.00
N VAL A 51 8.93 2.04 -2.03
CA VAL A 51 7.61 2.59 -1.73
C VAL A 51 7.55 4.04 -2.20
N PHE A 52 6.59 4.34 -3.06
CA PHE A 52 6.29 5.72 -3.48
C PHE A 52 4.97 6.14 -2.84
N LEU A 53 5.03 7.21 -2.05
CA LEU A 53 3.87 7.80 -1.38
C LEU A 53 3.58 9.17 -1.97
N SER A 54 2.29 9.47 -2.14
CA SER A 54 1.79 10.78 -2.54
C SER A 54 0.64 11.16 -1.64
N ALA A 55 0.68 12.37 -1.07
CA ALA A 55 -0.42 12.95 -0.31
C ALA A 55 -1.41 13.71 -1.21
N ALA A 56 -1.36 13.52 -2.53
CA ALA A 56 -2.27 14.18 -3.45
C ALA A 56 -3.73 13.79 -3.12
N PRO A 57 -4.68 14.75 -3.09
CA PRO A 57 -6.09 14.46 -2.96
C PRO A 57 -6.56 13.49 -4.06
N HIS A 58 -7.55 12.67 -3.75
CA HIS A 58 -8.10 11.73 -4.72
C HIS A 58 -8.72 12.51 -5.91
N GLY A 59 -8.56 12.02 -7.14
CA GLY A 59 -9.06 12.71 -8.34
C GLY A 59 -10.59 12.84 -8.45
N LEU A 60 -11.34 12.26 -7.51
CA LEU A 60 -12.81 12.38 -7.39
C LEU A 60 -13.22 13.22 -6.18
N ASP A 61 -12.27 13.74 -5.42
CA ASP A 61 -12.54 14.69 -4.35
C ASP A 61 -13.07 16.00 -4.95
N ASN A 62 -14.20 16.47 -4.43
CA ASN A 62 -14.89 17.67 -4.92
C ASN A 62 -14.57 18.92 -4.09
N SER A 63 -13.55 18.86 -3.24
CA SER A 63 -13.08 19.99 -2.44
C SER A 63 -12.73 21.18 -3.34
N SER A 64 -13.26 22.36 -3.01
CA SER A 64 -13.04 23.59 -3.79
C SER A 64 -11.62 24.15 -3.64
N LEU A 65 -10.93 23.77 -2.56
CA LEU A 65 -9.56 24.18 -2.27
C LEU A 65 -8.65 22.96 -2.30
N TYR A 66 -7.54 23.06 -3.03
CA TYR A 66 -6.49 22.04 -3.02
C TYR A 66 -5.66 22.17 -1.75
N GLN A 67 -6.01 21.38 -0.72
CA GLN A 67 -5.36 21.42 0.58
C GLN A 67 -5.10 19.98 1.08
N PRO A 68 -4.06 19.29 0.56
CA PRO A 68 -3.71 17.96 1.02
C PRO A 68 -3.36 17.98 2.52
N SER A 69 -3.82 16.97 3.24
CA SER A 69 -3.51 16.82 4.66
C SER A 69 -2.09 16.33 4.89
N ASP A 70 -1.50 16.71 6.02
CA ASP A 70 -0.20 16.18 6.46
C ASP A 70 -0.31 14.68 6.76
N ILE A 71 0.73 13.92 6.39
CA ILE A 71 0.85 12.49 6.69
C ILE A 71 2.06 12.28 7.59
N GLN A 72 1.83 11.71 8.77
CA GLN A 72 2.91 11.26 9.63
C GLN A 72 3.37 9.86 9.21
N LEU A 73 4.69 9.71 9.02
CA LEU A 73 5.31 8.43 8.67
C LEU A 73 6.33 8.02 9.74
N SER A 74 6.26 6.75 10.13
CA SER A 74 7.21 6.11 11.04
C SER A 74 7.76 4.86 10.38
N LEU A 75 9.09 4.71 10.38
CA LEU A 75 9.78 3.55 9.82
C LEU A 75 10.59 2.89 10.93
N TYR A 76 10.41 1.59 11.08
CA TYR A 76 11.10 0.79 12.09
C TYR A 76 11.25 -0.64 11.60
N LYS A 77 12.17 -1.39 12.22
CA LYS A 77 12.32 -2.80 11.94
C LYS A 77 11.07 -3.54 12.41
N ALA A 78 10.44 -4.29 11.52
CA ALA A 78 9.29 -5.10 11.86
C ALA A 78 9.67 -6.19 12.88
N ASN A 79 8.70 -6.57 13.71
CA ASN A 79 8.83 -7.73 14.58
C ASN A 79 9.01 -9.00 13.75
N SER A 80 9.75 -9.96 14.29
CA SER A 80 9.84 -11.31 13.71
C SER A 80 8.45 -11.95 13.61
N LEU A 81 8.28 -12.84 12.64
CA LEU A 81 7.06 -13.64 12.49
C LEU A 81 6.78 -14.41 13.78
N ALA A 82 5.55 -14.29 14.28
CA ALA A 82 5.03 -15.14 15.35
C ALA A 82 4.54 -16.49 14.81
N ASP A 83 4.22 -17.43 15.72
CA ASP A 83 3.64 -18.72 15.38
C ASP A 83 2.32 -18.58 14.61
N HIS A 84 1.51 -17.59 14.98
CA HIS A 84 0.33 -17.13 14.26
C HIS A 84 0.49 -15.65 13.92
N ASP A 85 0.44 -15.33 12.64
CA ASP A 85 0.77 -14.00 12.16
C ASP A 85 -0.28 -13.51 11.17
N ILE A 86 -0.93 -12.39 11.45
CA ILE A 86 -2.05 -11.91 10.62
C ILE A 86 -1.63 -11.62 9.18
N CYS A 87 -0.41 -11.09 8.97
CA CYS A 87 0.08 -10.80 7.63
C CYS A 87 0.33 -12.09 6.84
N ARG A 88 0.74 -13.20 7.50
CA ARG A 88 0.93 -14.51 6.85
C ARG A 88 -0.36 -15.32 6.73
N ASP A 89 -1.18 -15.32 7.76
CA ASP A 89 -2.21 -16.33 8.00
C ASP A 89 -3.65 -15.85 7.72
N ALA A 90 -3.86 -14.56 7.41
CA ALA A 90 -5.19 -14.01 7.12
C ALA A 90 -5.94 -14.75 5.98
N CYS A 91 -5.20 -15.26 4.98
CA CYS A 91 -5.78 -16.07 3.90
C CYS A 91 -4.72 -16.93 3.19
N PRO A 92 -5.15 -17.96 2.42
CA PRO A 92 -4.22 -18.83 1.68
C PRO A 92 -3.33 -18.10 0.67
N GLN A 93 -3.78 -16.96 0.12
CA GLN A 93 -3.00 -16.13 -0.81
C GLN A 93 -1.76 -15.56 -0.12
N ASN A 94 -1.90 -15.10 1.13
CA ASN A 94 -0.78 -14.57 1.90
C ASN A 94 0.25 -15.67 2.18
N GLN A 95 -0.18 -16.86 2.64
CA GLN A 95 0.73 -17.99 2.87
C GLN A 95 1.53 -18.37 1.61
N ARG A 96 0.88 -18.37 0.43
CA ARG A 96 1.57 -18.60 -0.85
C ARG A 96 2.59 -17.50 -1.17
N ALA A 97 2.29 -16.23 -0.88
CA ALA A 97 3.23 -15.14 -1.06
C ALA A 97 4.49 -15.33 -0.19
N PHE A 98 4.35 -15.73 1.07
CA PHE A 98 5.50 -16.05 1.93
C PHE A 98 6.35 -17.21 1.38
N GLN A 99 5.70 -18.26 0.87
CA GLN A 99 6.41 -19.36 0.22
C GLN A 99 7.18 -18.89 -1.02
N ASN A 100 6.61 -17.97 -1.80
CA ASN A 100 7.28 -17.39 -2.96
C ASN A 100 8.49 -16.54 -2.55
N ASN A 101 8.37 -15.72 -1.51
CA ASN A 101 9.48 -14.94 -0.97
C ASN A 101 10.62 -15.86 -0.50
N ALA A 102 10.30 -16.93 0.23
CA ALA A 102 11.30 -17.91 0.66
C ALA A 102 12.06 -18.50 -0.53
N ARG A 103 11.35 -18.90 -1.60
CA ARG A 103 11.98 -19.41 -2.84
C ARG A 103 12.88 -18.36 -3.50
N TYR A 104 12.41 -17.12 -3.61
CA TYR A 104 13.18 -16.02 -4.19
C TYR A 104 14.52 -15.83 -3.46
N TYR A 105 14.48 -15.76 -2.13
CA TYR A 105 15.69 -15.56 -1.32
C TYR A 105 16.62 -16.76 -1.31
N THR A 106 16.10 -18.00 -1.42
CA THR A 106 16.98 -19.17 -1.55
C THR A 106 17.76 -19.17 -2.87
N LEU A 107 17.18 -18.65 -3.96
CA LEU A 107 17.88 -18.53 -5.24
C LEU A 107 18.90 -17.40 -5.24
N SER A 108 18.64 -16.32 -4.50
CA SER A 108 19.55 -15.17 -4.39
C SER A 108 20.84 -15.48 -3.63
N SER A 109 20.83 -16.44 -2.70
CA SER A 109 22.03 -16.85 -1.94
C SER A 109 22.93 -17.85 -2.69
N ALA A 110 22.53 -18.27 -3.89
CA ALA A 110 23.25 -19.23 -4.72
C ALA A 110 24.18 -18.58 -5.77
N TYR A 111 24.26 -17.25 -5.79
CA TYR A 111 25.14 -16.43 -6.62
C TYR A 111 25.90 -15.42 -5.74
#